data_AF-A0A8H7NBM2-F1
#
_entry.id   AF-A0A8H7NBM2-F1
#
_cell.length_a   1.000
_cell.length_b   1.000
_cell.length_c   1.000
_cell.angle_alpha   90.00
_cell.angle_beta   90.00
_cell.angle_gamma   90.00
#
_symmetry.space_group_name_H-M   'P 1'
#
loop_
_entity.id
_entity.type
_entity.pdbx_description
1 polymer ?
#
loop_
_entity_poly.entity_id
_entity_poly.type
_entity_poly.pdbx_seq_one_letter_code
_entity_poly.pdbx_strand_id
1 'polypeptide(L)'
;MSAAAKPNFDAPATKVLRPSTLAHVVLRTANLKNMVDFYTSFLGGTVTYGNNAVTFITYDEEHHRIALLGIPGTEPKNPRTCGLEHIAFSFKSLNDLLQAYRHRKEQGIKPVWCVNHGPTTSIYYKDLDGNMIETQVDNFDSVEEATNFMMSDKFADNPIGTDFDAEEMILALQAGAEESTLKTRIEIGPRPMPDLASMCAPPLEDCGRS
;
A
#
# COMPACT_ATOMS: atom_id res chain seq x y z
N MET A 1 4.09 39.60 -18.50
CA MET A 1 4.46 38.18 -18.36
C MET A 1 5.09 37.75 -19.66
N SER A 2 6.34 37.28 -19.64
CA SER A 2 7.01 36.77 -20.84
C SER A 2 6.35 35.44 -21.23
N ALA A 3 5.92 35.30 -22.48
CA ALA A 3 5.45 34.01 -22.98
C ALA A 3 6.61 33.01 -22.91
N ALA A 4 6.41 31.89 -22.23
CA ALA A 4 7.40 30.82 -22.21
C ALA A 4 7.74 30.42 -23.66
N ALA A 5 9.02 30.34 -23.99
CA ALA A 5 9.46 29.88 -25.30
C ALA A 5 8.89 28.48 -25.55
N LYS A 6 8.39 28.24 -26.77
CA LYS A 6 7.86 26.92 -27.15
C LYS A 6 8.99 25.88 -27.05
N PRO A 7 8.73 24.69 -26.50
CA PRO A 7 9.74 23.64 -26.44
C PRO A 7 10.18 23.22 -27.85
N ASN A 8 11.48 22.98 -28.02
CA ASN A 8 12.04 22.40 -29.24
C ASN A 8 12.13 20.88 -29.07
N PHE A 9 11.27 20.14 -29.76
CA PHE A 9 11.22 18.67 -29.66
C PHE A 9 12.38 17.97 -30.40
N ASP A 10 13.07 18.67 -31.31
CA ASP A 10 14.24 18.14 -32.04
C ASP A 10 15.57 18.40 -31.30
N ALA A 11 15.53 19.18 -30.22
CA ALA A 11 16.64 19.39 -29.30
C ALA A 11 16.31 18.79 -27.93
N PRO A 12 16.55 17.48 -27.72
CA PRO A 12 16.15 16.81 -26.50
C PRO A 12 16.85 17.40 -25.28
N ALA A 13 16.13 17.45 -24.15
CA ALA A 13 16.71 17.82 -22.87
C ALA A 13 17.81 16.82 -22.47
N THR A 14 18.82 17.31 -21.75
CA THR A 14 19.92 16.46 -21.22
C THR A 14 19.46 15.47 -20.15
N LYS A 15 18.25 15.67 -19.62
CA LYS A 15 17.60 14.79 -18.66
C LYS A 15 16.12 14.65 -19.02
N VAL A 16 15.59 13.43 -18.89
CA VAL A 16 14.16 13.15 -19.00
C VAL A 16 13.40 13.99 -17.97
N LEU A 17 12.32 14.65 -18.40
CA LEU A 17 11.44 15.39 -17.50
C LEU A 17 10.72 14.42 -16.57
N ARG A 18 10.65 14.75 -15.27
CA ARG A 18 9.94 13.93 -14.30
C ARG A 18 8.41 14.03 -14.50
N PRO A 19 7.65 12.94 -14.31
CA PRO A 19 6.19 13.01 -14.20
C PRO A 19 5.76 13.94 -13.06
N SER A 20 4.55 14.49 -13.14
CA SER A 20 3.96 15.31 -12.07
C SER A 20 3.41 14.46 -10.93
N THR A 21 2.82 13.30 -11.24
CA THR A 21 2.21 12.39 -10.27
C THR A 21 2.12 10.98 -10.86
N LEU A 22 2.00 9.97 -10.00
CA LEU A 22 1.52 8.65 -10.39
C LEU A 22 0.00 8.75 -10.54
N ALA A 23 -0.54 8.53 -11.74
CA ALA A 23 -1.99 8.68 -11.97
C ALA A 23 -2.78 7.50 -11.41
N HIS A 24 -2.55 6.29 -11.92
CA HIS A 24 -3.30 5.10 -11.55
C HIS A 24 -2.52 3.80 -11.80
N VAL A 25 -3.01 2.73 -11.20
CA VAL A 25 -2.58 1.35 -11.46
C VAL A 25 -3.73 0.56 -12.06
N VAL A 26 -3.44 -0.23 -13.11
CA VAL A 26 -4.42 -1.10 -13.76
C VAL A 26 -4.11 -2.55 -13.40
N LEU A 27 -5.09 -3.26 -12.85
CA LEU A 27 -5.00 -4.67 -12.50
C LEU A 27 -5.93 -5.51 -13.38
N ARG A 28 -5.51 -6.74 -13.63
CA ARG A 28 -6.30 -7.73 -14.37
C ARG A 28 -6.88 -8.72 -13.39
N THR A 29 -8.12 -9.12 -13.60
CA THR A 29 -8.80 -10.11 -12.76
C THR A 29 -9.78 -10.95 -13.58
N ALA A 30 -9.94 -12.22 -13.22
CA ALA A 30 -11.04 -13.04 -13.71
C ALA A 30 -12.32 -12.86 -12.88
N ASN A 31 -12.25 -12.12 -11.77
CA ASN A 31 -13.30 -11.98 -10.77
C ASN A 31 -13.69 -10.51 -10.53
N LEU A 32 -14.03 -9.80 -11.62
CA LEU A 32 -14.17 -8.34 -11.63
C LEU A 32 -15.09 -7.81 -10.52
N LYS A 33 -16.30 -8.38 -10.36
CA LYS A 33 -17.26 -7.89 -9.36
C LYS A 33 -16.70 -7.95 -7.94
N ASN A 34 -16.18 -9.09 -7.52
CA ASN A 34 -15.68 -9.24 -6.15
C ASN A 34 -14.40 -8.43 -5.92
N MET A 35 -13.59 -8.23 -6.97
CA MET A 35 -12.42 -7.37 -6.91
C MET A 35 -12.80 -5.89 -6.76
N VAL A 36 -13.88 -5.44 -7.42
CA VAL A 36 -14.45 -4.10 -7.22
C VAL A 36 -14.91 -3.94 -5.77
N ASP A 37 -15.68 -4.89 -5.25
CA ASP A 37 -16.17 -4.86 -3.86
C ASP A 37 -15.00 -4.85 -2.85
N PHE A 38 -13.92 -5.60 -3.13
CA PHE A 38 -12.71 -5.59 -2.33
C PHE A 38 -12.03 -4.21 -2.33
N TYR A 39 -11.72 -3.63 -3.50
CA TYR A 39 -10.94 -2.39 -3.57
C TYR A 39 -11.72 -1.16 -3.09
N THR A 40 -13.04 -1.10 -3.29
CA THR A 40 -13.86 -0.02 -2.73
C THR A 40 -13.87 -0.08 -1.20
N SER A 41 -14.05 -1.28 -0.63
CA SER A 41 -14.03 -1.49 0.82
C SER A 41 -12.63 -1.27 1.42
N PHE A 42 -11.59 -1.75 0.74
CA PHE A 42 -10.22 -1.69 1.22
C PHE A 42 -9.66 -0.26 1.28
N LEU A 43 -9.96 0.55 0.25
CA LEU A 43 -9.46 1.92 0.13
C LEU A 43 -10.45 2.99 0.63
N GLY A 44 -11.66 2.60 1.02
CA GLY A 44 -12.75 3.57 1.23
C GLY A 44 -13.10 4.33 -0.04
N GLY A 45 -12.88 3.69 -1.20
CA GLY A 45 -13.02 4.29 -2.52
C GLY A 45 -14.44 4.19 -3.08
N THR A 46 -14.68 4.93 -4.17
CA THR A 46 -15.93 4.96 -4.91
C THR A 46 -15.69 4.64 -6.39
N VAL A 47 -16.66 3.98 -7.02
CA VAL A 47 -16.62 3.69 -8.46
C VAL A 47 -16.97 4.94 -9.24
N THR A 48 -16.06 5.40 -10.12
CA THR A 48 -16.31 6.55 -11.00
C THR A 48 -16.94 6.13 -12.33
N TYR A 49 -16.61 4.94 -12.81
CA TYR A 49 -17.26 4.29 -13.95
C TYR A 49 -17.07 2.78 -13.88
N GLY A 50 -18.05 2.00 -14.33
CA GLY A 50 -17.91 0.54 -14.41
C GLY A 50 -18.84 -0.10 -15.43
N ASN A 51 -18.35 -1.16 -16.05
CA ASN A 51 -19.13 -2.11 -16.86
C ASN A 51 -18.54 -3.52 -16.67
N ASN A 52 -19.03 -4.50 -17.44
CA ASN A 52 -18.61 -5.91 -17.31
C ASN A 52 -17.17 -6.20 -17.74
N ALA A 53 -16.47 -5.25 -18.36
CA ALA A 53 -15.10 -5.40 -18.84
C ALA A 53 -14.09 -4.55 -18.05
N VAL A 54 -14.48 -3.35 -17.60
CA VAL A 54 -13.60 -2.43 -16.89
C VAL A 54 -14.34 -1.67 -15.80
N THR A 55 -13.69 -1.45 -14.66
CA THR A 55 -14.16 -0.57 -13.58
C THR A 55 -13.05 0.34 -13.09
N PHE A 56 -13.37 1.59 -12.81
CA PHE A 56 -12.47 2.62 -12.31
C PHE A 56 -12.89 3.05 -10.89
N ILE A 57 -11.94 3.09 -9.97
CA ILE A 57 -12.14 3.40 -8.55
C ILE A 57 -11.26 4.59 -8.15
N THR A 58 -11.84 5.56 -7.46
CA THR A 58 -11.13 6.69 -6.86
C THR A 58 -11.34 6.75 -5.34
N TYR A 59 -10.39 7.36 -4.63
CA TYR A 59 -10.49 7.69 -3.21
C TYR A 59 -9.99 9.12 -2.91
N ASP A 60 -9.57 9.87 -3.94
CA ASP A 60 -9.07 11.24 -3.84
C ASP A 60 -9.56 12.08 -5.03
N GLU A 61 -8.90 13.21 -5.31
CA GLU A 61 -9.32 14.15 -6.37
C GLU A 61 -9.03 13.66 -7.79
N GLU A 62 -8.27 12.58 -7.97
CA GLU A 62 -8.02 12.00 -9.29
C GLU A 62 -9.24 11.24 -9.81
N HIS A 63 -9.46 11.20 -11.13
CA HIS A 63 -10.65 10.54 -11.69
C HIS A 63 -10.70 9.03 -11.40
N HIS A 64 -9.54 8.40 -11.15
CA HIS A 64 -9.38 7.05 -10.63
C HIS A 64 -7.92 6.80 -10.26
N ARG A 65 -7.71 5.98 -9.23
CA ARG A 65 -6.39 5.48 -8.81
C ARG A 65 -6.21 4.01 -9.13
N ILE A 66 -7.30 3.25 -9.10
CA ILE A 66 -7.33 1.83 -9.47
C ILE A 66 -8.25 1.64 -10.67
N ALA A 67 -7.77 0.92 -11.67
CA ALA A 67 -8.60 0.38 -12.74
C ALA A 67 -8.54 -1.15 -12.71
N LEU A 68 -9.69 -1.80 -12.83
CA LEU A 68 -9.82 -3.25 -12.83
C LEU A 68 -10.31 -3.71 -14.20
N LEU A 69 -9.54 -4.55 -14.87
CA LEU A 69 -9.89 -5.18 -16.13
C LEU A 69 -10.38 -6.61 -15.88
N GLY A 70 -11.65 -6.86 -16.20
CA GLY A 70 -12.25 -8.19 -16.20
C GLY A 70 -11.82 -8.98 -17.43
N ILE A 71 -10.79 -9.82 -17.28
CA ILE A 71 -10.24 -10.63 -18.37
C ILE A 71 -10.43 -12.11 -18.04
N PRO A 72 -11.37 -12.80 -18.72
CA PRO A 72 -11.58 -14.24 -18.55
C PRO A 72 -10.29 -15.04 -18.73
N GLY A 73 -10.07 -16.03 -17.87
CA GLY A 73 -8.86 -16.87 -17.90
C GLY A 73 -7.61 -16.24 -17.31
N THR A 74 -7.70 -15.05 -16.70
CA THR A 74 -6.60 -14.52 -15.89
C THR A 74 -6.39 -15.42 -14.67
N GLU A 75 -5.17 -15.90 -14.48
CA GLU A 75 -4.78 -16.69 -13.31
C GLU A 75 -4.36 -15.79 -12.14
N PRO A 76 -4.45 -16.27 -10.88
CA PRO A 76 -3.90 -15.55 -9.73
C PRO A 76 -2.43 -15.18 -9.91
N LYS A 77 -1.99 -14.13 -9.22
CA LYS A 77 -0.60 -13.67 -9.24
C LYS A 77 0.33 -14.82 -8.83
N ASN A 78 1.29 -15.13 -9.71
CA ASN A 78 2.39 -16.03 -9.37
C ASN A 78 3.46 -15.25 -8.60
N PRO A 79 3.71 -15.55 -7.30
CA PRO A 79 4.66 -14.79 -6.51
C PRO A 79 6.12 -15.09 -6.86
N ARG A 80 6.39 -16.07 -7.74
CA ARG A 80 7.75 -16.45 -8.17
C ARG A 80 8.16 -15.85 -9.51
N THR A 81 7.36 -14.96 -10.08
CA THR A 81 7.66 -14.28 -11.35
C THR A 81 7.99 -12.81 -11.13
N CYS A 82 8.85 -12.24 -11.98
CA CYS A 82 9.12 -10.80 -11.97
C CYS A 82 7.86 -9.97 -12.30
N GLY A 83 7.83 -8.72 -11.87
CA GLY A 83 6.73 -7.79 -12.13
C GLY A 83 6.45 -6.87 -10.95
N LEU A 84 5.20 -6.41 -10.84
CA LEU A 84 4.70 -5.60 -9.72
C LEU A 84 4.80 -6.41 -8.42
N GLU A 85 5.55 -5.92 -7.44
CA GLU A 85 5.62 -6.56 -6.12
C GLU A 85 4.41 -6.19 -5.26
N HIS A 86 4.23 -4.90 -4.98
CA HIS A 86 3.09 -4.36 -4.24
C HIS A 86 2.71 -2.94 -4.70
N ILE A 87 1.54 -2.47 -4.27
CA ILE A 87 1.10 -1.08 -4.40
C ILE A 87 0.95 -0.50 -2.99
N ALA A 88 1.60 0.63 -2.70
CA ALA A 88 1.57 1.27 -1.39
C ALA A 88 0.64 2.48 -1.35
N PHE A 89 -0.17 2.57 -0.29
CA PHE A 89 -1.08 3.68 -0.01
C PHE A 89 -0.74 4.30 1.35
N SER A 90 -0.47 5.61 1.37
CA SER A 90 -0.08 6.30 2.60
C SER A 90 -1.28 6.94 3.30
N PHE A 91 -1.27 6.90 4.63
CA PHE A 91 -2.18 7.61 5.52
C PHE A 91 -1.48 8.80 6.16
N LYS A 92 -2.27 9.77 6.64
CA LYS A 92 -1.73 11.01 7.25
C LYS A 92 -1.17 10.80 8.65
N SER A 93 -1.66 9.79 9.38
CA SER A 93 -1.29 9.51 10.76
C SER A 93 -1.34 8.00 11.04
N LEU A 94 -0.65 7.57 12.11
CA LEU A 94 -0.75 6.20 12.61
C LEU A 94 -2.17 5.90 13.09
N ASN A 95 -2.85 6.90 13.67
CA ASN A 95 -4.26 6.79 14.05
C ASN A 95 -5.16 6.48 12.84
N ASP A 96 -4.98 7.16 11.71
CA ASP A 96 -5.78 6.90 10.50
C ASP A 96 -5.48 5.51 9.92
N LEU A 97 -4.20 5.13 9.87
CA LEU A 97 -3.77 3.80 9.42
C LEU A 97 -4.41 2.69 10.27
N LEU A 98 -4.42 2.84 11.59
CA LEU A 98 -4.96 1.85 12.53
C LEU A 98 -6.49 1.83 12.56
N GLN A 99 -7.15 2.97 12.33
CA GLN A 99 -8.61 3.01 12.11
C GLN A 99 -9.00 2.26 10.83
N ALA A 100 -8.27 2.49 9.73
CA ALA A 100 -8.49 1.76 8.49
C ALA A 100 -8.22 0.25 8.66
N TYR A 101 -7.16 -0.13 9.39
CA TYR A 101 -6.89 -1.52 9.78
C TYR A 101 -8.07 -2.14 10.54
N ARG A 102 -8.62 -1.46 11.55
CA ARG A 102 -9.77 -1.97 12.33
C ARG A 102 -10.97 -2.25 11.44
N HIS A 103 -11.31 -1.29 10.58
CA HIS A 103 -12.44 -1.44 9.67
C HIS A 103 -12.23 -2.62 8.70
N ARG A 104 -11.04 -2.76 8.11
CA ARG A 104 -10.69 -3.90 7.25
C ARG A 104 -10.83 -5.23 8.00
N LYS A 105 -10.34 -5.30 9.23
CA LYS A 105 -10.42 -6.49 10.08
C LYS A 105 -11.87 -6.90 10.35
N GLU A 106 -12.76 -5.94 10.63
CA GLU A 106 -14.20 -6.19 10.82
C GLU A 106 -14.87 -6.77 9.56
N GLN A 107 -14.39 -6.40 8.37
CA GLN A 107 -14.82 -6.97 7.09
C GLN A 107 -14.10 -8.28 6.74
N GLY A 108 -13.30 -8.83 7.65
CA GLY A 108 -12.51 -10.04 7.45
C GLY A 108 -11.24 -9.85 6.62
N ILE A 109 -10.93 -8.65 6.16
CA ILE A 109 -9.70 -8.35 5.42
C ILE A 109 -8.55 -8.23 6.43
N LYS A 110 -7.83 -9.34 6.62
CA LYS A 110 -6.74 -9.47 7.59
C LYS A 110 -5.39 -9.19 6.93
N PRO A 111 -4.43 -8.58 7.65
CA PRO A 111 -3.08 -8.39 7.12
C PRO A 111 -2.36 -9.72 6.97
N VAL A 112 -1.39 -9.75 6.05
CA VAL A 112 -0.43 -10.85 5.90
C VAL A 112 0.87 -10.57 6.64
N TRP A 113 1.22 -9.30 6.84
CA TRP A 113 2.45 -8.88 7.51
C TRP A 113 2.34 -7.44 8.01
N CYS A 114 2.81 -7.19 9.23
CA CYS A 114 2.92 -5.86 9.83
C CYS A 114 4.39 -5.62 10.17
N VAL A 115 4.95 -4.52 9.68
CA VAL A 115 6.38 -4.23 9.81
C VAL A 115 6.64 -2.73 9.89
N ASN A 116 7.53 -2.35 10.79
CA ASN A 116 8.10 -1.01 10.81
C ASN A 116 9.44 -1.06 10.06
N HIS A 117 9.45 -0.53 8.83
CA HIS A 117 10.64 -0.48 7.99
C HIS A 117 11.67 0.52 8.49
N GLY A 118 11.29 1.47 9.36
CA GLY A 118 12.12 2.58 9.78
C GLY A 118 11.64 3.90 9.21
N PRO A 119 11.69 4.13 7.88
CA PRO A 119 11.07 5.30 7.28
C PRO A 119 9.54 5.24 7.34
N THR A 120 8.95 4.05 7.35
CA THR A 120 7.49 3.86 7.35
C THR A 120 7.06 2.76 8.33
N THR A 121 5.85 2.91 8.87
CA THR A 121 5.11 1.85 9.58
C THR A 121 4.07 1.29 8.64
N SER A 122 4.17 0.01 8.30
CA SER A 122 3.49 -0.60 7.15
C SER A 122 2.70 -1.85 7.53
N ILE A 123 1.53 -2.00 6.92
CA ILE A 123 0.64 -3.16 7.03
C ILE A 123 0.35 -3.68 5.63
N TYR A 124 0.74 -4.92 5.36
CA TYR A 124 0.58 -5.60 4.08
C TYR A 124 -0.65 -6.50 4.05
N TYR A 125 -1.31 -6.54 2.89
CA TYR A 125 -2.48 -7.36 2.59
C TYR A 125 -2.32 -8.02 1.21
N LYS A 126 -3.22 -8.96 0.89
CA LYS A 126 -3.39 -9.51 -0.45
C LYS A 126 -4.81 -9.23 -0.92
N ASP A 127 -4.95 -8.83 -2.19
CA ASP A 127 -6.26 -8.85 -2.84
C ASP A 127 -6.70 -10.29 -3.18
N LEU A 128 -7.88 -10.43 -3.77
CA LEU A 128 -8.47 -11.74 -4.07
C LEU A 128 -7.69 -12.55 -5.13
N ASP A 129 -6.84 -11.91 -5.93
CA ASP A 129 -6.01 -12.54 -6.95
C ASP A 129 -4.55 -12.69 -6.48
N GLY A 130 -4.24 -12.28 -5.25
CA GLY A 130 -2.92 -12.39 -4.63
C GLY A 130 -1.98 -11.20 -4.89
N ASN A 131 -2.47 -10.10 -5.45
CA ASN A 131 -1.68 -8.86 -5.55
C ASN A 131 -1.43 -8.29 -4.16
N MET A 132 -0.20 -7.89 -3.90
CA MET A 132 0.18 -7.36 -2.60
C MET A 132 -0.15 -5.87 -2.50
N ILE A 133 -0.74 -5.48 -1.38
CA ILE A 133 -1.10 -4.11 -1.10
C ILE A 133 -0.48 -3.71 0.23
N GLU A 134 0.22 -2.59 0.23
CA GLU A 134 0.78 -1.98 1.43
C GLU A 134 -0.07 -0.78 1.82
N THR A 135 -0.35 -0.65 3.11
CA THR A 135 -0.80 0.61 3.68
C THR A 135 0.16 1.07 4.73
N GLN A 136 0.55 2.34 4.67
CA GLN A 136 1.64 2.86 5.48
C GLN A 136 1.36 4.23 6.06
N VAL A 137 2.20 4.65 7.00
CA VAL A 137 2.39 6.04 7.40
C VAL A 137 3.88 6.34 7.49
N ASP A 138 4.28 7.57 7.18
CA ASP A 138 5.66 8.03 7.37
C ASP A 138 6.00 8.17 8.87
N ASN A 139 7.16 7.66 9.26
CA ASN A 139 7.65 7.72 10.64
C ASN A 139 8.36 9.03 10.96
N PHE A 140 8.72 9.80 9.93
CA PHE A 140 9.39 11.09 10.04
C PHE A 140 8.47 12.23 9.61
N ASP A 141 8.73 13.44 10.12
CA ASP A 141 7.92 14.63 9.80
C ASP A 141 8.25 15.19 8.40
N SER A 142 9.40 14.80 7.84
CA SER A 142 9.84 15.21 6.52
C SER A 142 10.41 14.06 5.67
N VAL A 143 10.23 14.19 4.35
CA VAL A 143 10.83 13.28 3.35
C VAL A 143 12.35 13.30 3.43
N GLU A 144 12.95 14.45 3.79
CA GLU A 144 14.40 14.57 3.94
C GLU A 144 14.91 13.72 5.11
N GLU A 145 14.26 13.76 6.27
CA GLU A 145 14.63 12.93 7.42
C GLU A 145 14.45 11.43 7.13
N ALA A 146 13.33 11.03 6.51
CA ALA A 146 13.14 9.65 6.06
C ALA A 146 14.24 9.21 5.08
N THR A 147 14.61 10.09 4.13
CA THR A 147 15.72 9.82 3.19
C THR A 147 17.04 9.68 3.92
N ASN A 148 17.34 10.56 4.88
CA ASN A 148 18.56 10.50 5.68
C ASN A 148 18.62 9.20 6.50
N PHE A 149 17.49 8.74 7.04
CA PHE A 149 17.42 7.44 7.71
C PHE A 149 17.74 6.29 6.76
N MET A 150 17.18 6.29 5.54
CA MET A 150 17.46 5.26 4.53
C MET A 150 18.93 5.21 4.10
N MET A 151 19.66 6.33 4.24
CA MET A 151 21.09 6.41 3.94
C MET A 151 21.99 6.08 5.16
N SER A 152 21.41 5.70 6.30
CA SER A 152 22.13 5.45 7.54
C SER A 152 22.59 3.99 7.70
N ASP A 153 23.57 3.78 8.58
CA ASP A 153 24.04 2.43 8.96
C ASP A 153 22.91 1.56 9.54
N LYS A 154 21.92 2.15 10.23
CA LYS A 154 20.78 1.41 10.77
C LYS A 154 19.92 0.79 9.67
N PHE A 155 19.71 1.52 8.58
CA PHE A 155 18.96 1.00 7.44
C PHE A 155 19.78 0.01 6.62
N ALA A 156 21.10 0.23 6.50
CA ALA A 156 22.00 -0.73 5.88
C ALA A 156 22.05 -2.08 6.64
N ASP A 157 22.03 -2.03 7.98
CA ASP A 157 22.03 -3.22 8.84
C ASP A 157 20.71 -4.01 8.75
N ASN A 158 19.58 -3.30 8.74
CA ASN A 158 18.27 -3.90 8.56
C ASN A 158 17.38 -3.04 7.63
N PRO A 159 17.34 -3.32 6.32
CA PRO A 159 16.45 -2.63 5.40
C PRO A 159 15.02 -3.17 5.42
N ILE A 160 14.81 -4.33 6.06
CA ILE A 160 13.53 -5.04 6.07
C ILE A 160 12.64 -4.55 7.20
N GLY A 161 13.21 -4.18 8.34
CA GLY A 161 12.50 -3.63 9.48
C GLY A 161 12.15 -4.64 10.56
N THR A 162 11.29 -4.22 11.48
CA THR A 162 10.94 -4.95 12.70
C THR A 162 9.44 -5.20 12.71
N ASP A 163 9.04 -6.44 12.96
CA ASP A 163 7.62 -6.81 13.00
C ASP A 163 6.93 -6.12 14.19
N PHE A 164 5.65 -5.77 14.02
CA PHE A 164 4.82 -5.23 15.11
C PHE A 164 3.42 -5.85 15.07
N ASP A 165 2.72 -5.79 16.21
CA ASP A 165 1.29 -6.13 16.26
C ASP A 165 0.44 -4.85 16.27
N ALA A 166 -0.45 -4.73 15.28
CA ALA A 166 -1.35 -3.59 15.15
C ALA A 166 -2.34 -3.49 16.33
N GLU A 167 -2.72 -4.62 16.93
CA GLU A 167 -3.58 -4.66 18.12
C GLU A 167 -2.84 -4.08 19.33
N GLU A 168 -1.56 -4.42 19.51
CA GLU A 168 -0.74 -3.88 20.59
C GLU A 168 -0.52 -2.37 20.42
N MET A 169 -0.26 -1.89 19.20
CA MET A 169 -0.17 -0.46 18.92
C MET A 169 -1.47 0.28 19.26
N ILE A 170 -2.63 -0.31 18.93
CA ILE A 170 -3.93 0.29 19.24
C ILE A 170 -4.15 0.37 20.76
N LEU A 171 -3.81 -0.69 21.50
CA LEU A 171 -3.90 -0.68 22.97
C LEU A 171 -2.97 0.39 23.57
N ALA A 172 -1.76 0.55 23.04
CA ALA A 172 -0.82 1.57 23.49
C ALA A 172 -1.35 2.98 23.24
N LEU A 173 -1.90 3.27 22.05
CA LEU A 173 -2.54 4.55 21.75
C LEU A 173 -3.73 4.85 22.68
N GLN A 174 -4.58 3.85 22.94
CA GLN A 174 -5.69 3.99 23.88
C GLN A 174 -5.24 4.25 25.32
N ALA A 175 -4.06 3.75 25.70
CA ALA A 175 -3.41 4.03 26.97
C ALA A 175 -2.69 5.40 27.01
N GLY A 176 -2.70 6.16 25.92
CA GLY A 176 -2.10 7.49 25.83
C GLY A 176 -0.65 7.52 25.35
N ALA A 177 -0.16 6.47 24.68
CA ALA A 177 1.14 6.53 24.02
C ALA A 177 1.13 7.52 22.84
N GLU A 178 2.23 8.23 22.64
CA GLU A 178 2.41 9.16 21.53
C GLU A 178 2.71 8.39 20.22
N GLU A 179 2.12 8.83 19.10
CA GLU A 179 2.35 8.21 17.78
C GLU A 179 3.84 8.18 17.42
N SER A 180 4.59 9.26 17.70
CA SER A 180 6.02 9.36 17.42
C SER A 180 6.85 8.26 18.10
N THR A 181 6.44 7.86 19.31
CA THR A 181 7.09 6.77 20.04
C THR A 181 6.82 5.44 19.36
N LEU A 182 5.57 5.17 18.99
CA LEU A 182 5.18 3.91 18.34
C LEU A 182 5.72 3.78 16.90
N LYS A 183 5.85 4.89 16.19
CA LYS A 183 6.45 4.95 14.84
C LYS A 183 7.96 4.78 14.86
N THR A 184 8.64 4.98 15.99
CA THR A 184 10.09 4.77 16.07
C THR A 184 10.42 3.28 15.97
N ARG A 185 11.21 2.90 14.96
CA ARG A 185 11.61 1.50 14.77
C ARG A 185 12.48 1.00 15.93
N ILE A 186 12.11 -0.15 16.46
CA ILE A 186 12.93 -0.91 17.40
C ILE A 186 14.02 -1.63 16.60
N GLU A 187 15.30 -1.33 16.87
CA GLU A 187 16.42 -1.96 16.17
C GLU A 187 16.70 -3.37 16.71
N ILE A 188 16.57 -4.37 15.85
CA ILE A 188 16.76 -5.81 16.19
C ILE A 188 18.00 -6.43 15.53
N GLY A 189 18.80 -5.62 14.82
CA GLY A 189 19.90 -6.09 13.99
C GLY A 189 19.43 -6.66 12.64
N PRO A 190 20.33 -7.31 11.88
CA PRO A 190 20.02 -7.88 10.57
C PRO A 190 18.97 -8.99 10.64
N ARG A 191 18.10 -9.03 9.63
CA ARG A 191 17.15 -10.13 9.43
C ARG A 191 17.09 -10.56 7.96
N PRO A 192 16.76 -11.82 7.66
CA PRO A 192 16.48 -12.25 6.30
C PRO A 192 15.16 -11.69 5.79
N MET A 193 15.01 -11.65 4.47
CA MET A 193 13.73 -11.37 3.81
C MET A 193 12.69 -12.45 4.20
N PRO A 194 11.48 -12.05 4.60
CA PRO A 194 10.40 -12.99 4.81
C PRO A 194 9.95 -13.63 3.49
N ASP A 195 9.48 -14.88 3.56
CA ASP A 195 8.81 -15.53 2.42
C ASP A 195 7.36 -15.03 2.31
N LEU A 196 7.19 -13.81 1.77
CA LEU A 196 5.88 -13.17 1.56
C LEU A 196 4.97 -13.98 0.63
N ALA A 197 5.54 -14.80 -0.25
CA ALA A 197 4.80 -15.69 -1.13
C ALA A 197 4.04 -16.74 -0.33
N SER A 198 4.70 -17.32 0.69
CA SER A 198 4.12 -18.32 1.59
C SER A 198 3.16 -17.76 2.64
N MET A 199 3.23 -16.45 2.93
CA MET A 199 2.34 -15.82 3.90
C MET A 199 0.90 -15.76 3.35
N CYS A 200 0.02 -16.60 3.88
CA CYS A 200 -1.40 -16.52 3.59
C CYS A 200 -2.07 -15.54 4.55
N ALA A 201 -2.99 -14.73 4.04
CA ALA A 201 -4.00 -14.15 4.91
C ALA A 201 -4.78 -15.31 5.54
N PRO A 202 -5.12 -15.26 6.84
CA PRO A 202 -6.03 -16.24 7.41
C PRO A 202 -7.31 -16.26 6.57
N PRO A 203 -7.91 -17.44 6.29
CA PRO A 203 -9.15 -17.50 5.54
C PRO A 203 -10.18 -16.53 6.15
N LEU A 204 -10.96 -15.89 5.27
CA LEU A 204 -12.21 -15.26 5.66
C LEU A 204 -13.03 -16.36 6.34
N GLU A 205 -13.14 -16.32 7.66
CA GLU A 205 -14.07 -17.21 8.34
C GLU A 205 -15.46 -16.87 7.78
N ASP A 206 -16.18 -17.89 7.34
CA ASP A 206 -17.56 -17.77 6.87
C ASP A 206 -18.36 -17.14 8.01
N CYS A 207 -18.55 -15.82 7.96
CA CYS A 207 -19.34 -15.10 8.94
C CYS A 207 -20.76 -15.61 8.73
N GLY A 208 -21.13 -16.56 9.60
CA GLY A 208 -22.20 -17.51 9.38
C GLY A 208 -23.45 -16.85 8.81
N ARG A 209 -23.85 -17.30 7.62
CA ARG A 209 -25.26 -17.31 7.25
C ARG A 209 -25.96 -18.35 8.12
N SER A 210 -26.49 -17.89 9.25
CA SER A 210 -27.58 -18.54 9.98
C SER A 210 -28.66 -17.52 10.28
#